data_AF-I5AZF3-F1
#
_entry.id   AF-I5AZF3-F1
#
_cell.length_a   1.000
_cell.length_b   1.000
_cell.length_c   1.000
_cell.angle_alpha   90.00
_cell.angle_beta   90.00
_cell.angle_gamma   90.00
#
_symmetry.space_group_name_H-M   'P 1'
#
loop_
_entity.id
_entity.type
_entity.pdbx_description
1 polymer ?
#
loop_
_entity_poly.entity_id
_entity_poly.type
_entity_poly.pdbx_seq_one_letter_code
_entity_poly.pdbx_strand_id
1 'polypeptide(L)'
;MDEIKTQLPGKLSLYREPVANRAAKQSPEFMERLESALQEVNNNQHVADESVEAVIEGRLGIHEGMMALGKASTSLKVLAQVRNKAMSAYNEVMRMQV
;
A
#
# COMPACT_ATOMS: atom_id res chain seq x y z
N MET A 1 -52.87 -40.57 10.63
CA MET A 1 -52.43 -39.46 9.76
C MET A 1 -51.81 -38.42 10.67
N ASP A 2 -50.50 -38.46 10.86
CA ASP A 2 -49.72 -37.39 11.48
C ASP A 2 -48.32 -37.49 10.89
N GLU A 3 -48.09 -36.74 9.81
CA GLU A 3 -46.82 -36.70 9.11
C GLU A 3 -45.80 -35.91 9.93
N ILE A 4 -44.72 -36.59 10.28
CA ILE A 4 -43.57 -36.06 11.01
C ILE A 4 -42.94 -34.93 10.21
N LYS A 5 -42.95 -33.71 10.78
CA LYS A 5 -42.18 -32.56 10.31
C LYS A 5 -40.68 -32.83 10.43
N THR A 6 -40.05 -33.24 9.32
CA THR A 6 -38.59 -33.23 9.19
C THR A 6 -38.13 -31.83 8.75
N GLN A 7 -37.78 -31.00 9.73
CA GLN A 7 -37.09 -29.74 9.52
C GLN A 7 -35.61 -30.03 9.22
N LEU A 8 -35.18 -29.89 7.96
CA LEU A 8 -33.77 -29.98 7.60
C LEU A 8 -33.01 -28.75 8.14
N PRO A 9 -31.94 -28.92 8.95
CA PRO A 9 -31.10 -27.82 9.39
C PRO A 9 -30.19 -27.35 8.26
N GLY A 10 -30.11 -26.02 8.09
CA GLY A 10 -29.00 -25.32 7.46
C GLY A 10 -28.62 -25.78 6.05
N LYS A 11 -29.30 -25.24 5.03
CA LYS A 11 -28.73 -25.23 3.67
C LYS A 11 -27.45 -24.40 3.71
N LEU A 12 -26.29 -25.07 3.81
CA LEU A 12 -25.01 -24.49 3.42
C LEU A 12 -25.16 -24.05 1.95
N SER A 13 -25.37 -22.75 1.75
CA SER A 13 -25.41 -22.18 0.41
C SER A 13 -24.02 -22.33 -0.19
N LEU A 14 -23.85 -23.31 -1.08
CA LEU A 14 -22.62 -23.54 -1.86
C LEU A 14 -22.39 -22.47 -2.93
N TYR A 15 -23.13 -21.36 -2.89
CA TYR A 15 -22.79 -20.18 -3.68
C TYR A 15 -21.52 -19.56 -3.11
N ARG A 16 -20.37 -20.10 -3.53
CA ARG A 16 -19.09 -19.42 -3.44
C ARG A 16 -19.30 -18.09 -4.14
N GLU A 17 -19.40 -17.01 -3.36
CA GLU A 17 -19.48 -15.66 -3.93
C GLU A 17 -18.44 -15.53 -5.04
N PRO A 18 -18.83 -15.01 -6.21
CA PRO A 18 -17.91 -14.85 -7.32
C PRO A 18 -16.71 -14.03 -6.85
N VAL A 19 -15.50 -14.50 -7.16
CA VAL A 19 -14.22 -13.90 -6.75
C VAL A 19 -14.14 -12.39 -7.05
N ALA A 20 -14.86 -11.94 -8.09
CA ALA A 20 -15.02 -10.54 -8.46
C ALA A 20 -15.60 -9.67 -7.32
N ASN A 21 -16.54 -10.19 -6.53
CA ASN A 21 -17.23 -9.42 -5.49
C ASN A 21 -16.39 -9.26 -4.20
N ARG A 22 -15.37 -10.11 -4.00
CA ARG A 22 -14.43 -9.99 -2.88
C ARG A 22 -13.30 -9.01 -3.16
N ALA A 23 -12.80 -8.98 -4.39
CA ALA A 23 -11.77 -8.02 -4.80
C ALA A 23 -12.26 -6.56 -4.67
N ALA A 24 -13.51 -6.30 -5.05
CA ALA A 24 -14.12 -4.97 -4.99
C ALA A 24 -14.26 -4.38 -3.57
N LYS A 25 -14.28 -5.21 -2.52
CA LYS A 25 -14.40 -4.75 -1.12
C LYS A 25 -13.07 -4.41 -0.44
N GLN A 26 -11.93 -4.81 -1.01
CA GLN A 26 -10.60 -4.60 -0.39
C GLN A 26 -9.73 -3.56 -1.13
N SER A 27 -10.25 -2.91 -2.17
CA SER A 27 -9.46 -2.05 -3.07
C SER A 27 -9.13 -0.63 -2.55
N PRO A 28 -9.95 0.06 -1.73
CA PRO A 28 -9.66 1.45 -1.35
C PRO A 28 -8.43 1.59 -0.43
N GLU A 29 -8.30 0.69 0.55
CA GLU A 29 -7.33 0.85 1.65
C GLU A 29 -5.87 0.80 1.20
N PHE A 30 -5.54 -0.04 0.20
CA PHE A 30 -4.17 -0.11 -0.32
C PHE A 30 -3.78 1.17 -1.06
N MET A 31 -4.68 1.70 -1.90
CA MET A 31 -4.39 2.91 -2.67
C MET A 31 -4.25 4.13 -1.76
N GLU A 32 -5.10 4.27 -0.76
CA GLU A 32 -5.00 5.33 0.26
C GLU A 32 -3.67 5.28 1.02
N ARG A 33 -3.24 4.07 1.42
CA ARG A 33 -1.93 3.86 2.07
C ARG A 33 -0.77 4.19 1.14
N LEU A 34 -0.85 3.82 -0.14
CA LEU A 34 0.19 4.11 -1.12
C LEU A 34 0.31 5.61 -1.40
N GLU A 35 -0.83 6.31 -1.51
CA GLU A 35 -0.88 7.77 -1.65
C GLU A 35 -0.29 8.45 -0.42
N SER A 36 -0.67 8.02 0.78
CA SER A 36 -0.12 8.53 2.03
C SER A 36 1.40 8.32 2.10
N ALA A 37 1.89 7.15 1.71
CA ALA A 37 3.32 6.86 1.67
C ALA A 37 4.06 7.74 0.65
N LEU A 38 3.45 8.04 -0.50
CA LEU A 38 4.01 8.96 -1.49
C LEU A 38 4.13 10.38 -0.92
N GLN A 39 3.09 10.87 -0.25
CA GLN A 39 3.10 12.16 0.43
C GLN A 39 4.16 12.20 1.54
N GLU A 40 4.31 11.12 2.31
CA GLU A 40 5.33 11.02 3.35
C GLU A 40 6.75 11.06 2.76
N VAL A 41 7.01 10.35 1.66
CA VAL A 41 8.30 10.42 0.95
C VAL A 41 8.57 11.84 0.45
N ASN A 42 7.56 12.53 -0.09
CA ASN A 42 7.70 13.93 -0.51
C ASN A 42 8.05 14.83 0.66
N ASN A 43 7.35 14.71 1.79
CA ASN A 43 7.64 15.48 2.99
C ASN A 43 9.04 15.19 3.54
N ASN A 44 9.46 13.92 3.55
CA ASN A 44 10.82 13.56 3.98
C ASN A 44 11.90 14.18 3.08
N GLN A 45 11.64 14.34 1.77
CA GLN A 45 12.55 15.05 0.86
C GLN A 45 12.64 16.54 1.21
N HIS A 46 11.51 17.23 1.39
CA HIS A 46 11.51 18.64 1.81
C HIS A 46 12.26 18.85 3.14
N VAL A 47 12.01 18.00 4.13
CA VAL A 47 12.73 18.05 5.42
C VAL A 47 14.22 17.83 5.22
N ALA A 48 14.63 16.94 4.32
CA ALA A 48 16.05 16.74 4.02
C ALA A 48 16.67 17.98 3.38
N ASP A 49 16.00 18.62 2.43
CA ASP A 49 16.47 19.85 1.78
C ASP A 49 16.61 21.00 2.79
N GLU A 50 15.60 21.22 3.64
CA GLU A 50 15.65 22.20 4.73
C GLU A 50 16.77 21.90 5.73
N SER A 51 16.98 20.62 6.05
CA SER A 51 18.05 20.20 6.96
C SER A 51 19.43 20.46 6.36
N VAL A 52 19.60 20.29 5.04
CA VAL A 52 20.85 20.61 4.34
C VAL A 52 21.13 22.11 4.40
N GLU A 53 20.12 22.95 4.16
CA GLU A 53 20.26 24.40 4.29
C GLU A 53 20.64 24.81 5.72
N ALA A 54 19.93 24.26 6.72
CA ALA A 54 20.21 24.53 8.12
C ALA A 54 21.62 24.08 8.56
N VAL A 55 22.17 23.02 7.98
CA VAL A 55 23.56 22.59 8.20
C VAL A 55 24.54 23.62 7.61
N ILE A 56 24.30 24.11 6.39
CA ILE A 56 25.15 25.12 5.73
C ILE A 56 25.18 26.42 6.55
N GLU A 57 24.05 26.80 7.12
CA GLU A 57 23.91 28.00 7.96
C GLU A 57 24.41 27.80 9.40
N GLY A 58 24.85 26.58 9.75
CA GLY A 58 25.36 26.25 11.08
C GLY A 58 24.28 26.15 12.16
N ARG A 59 23.00 26.10 11.79
CA ARG A 59 21.87 25.94 12.73
C ARG A 59 21.62 24.48 13.13
N LEU A 60 22.12 23.53 12.34
CA LEU A 60 21.95 22.10 12.52
C LEU A 60 23.29 21.38 12.38
N GLY A 61 23.51 20.30 13.13
CA GLY A 61 24.72 19.50 13.02
C GLY A 61 24.75 18.67 11.73
N ILE A 62 25.94 18.45 11.15
CA ILE A 62 26.10 17.64 9.94
C ILE A 62 25.48 16.25 10.10
N HIS A 63 25.62 15.62 11.28
CA HIS A 63 25.04 14.31 11.54
C HIS A 63 23.51 14.30 11.42
N GLU A 64 22.84 15.33 11.94
CA GLU A 64 21.39 15.46 11.90
C GLU A 64 20.91 15.69 10.46
N GLY A 65 21.61 16.52 9.68
CA GLY A 65 21.31 16.71 8.26
C GLY A 65 21.50 15.42 7.45
N MET A 66 22.55 14.66 7.75
CA MET A 66 22.79 13.34 7.14
C MET A 66 21.71 12.32 7.52
N MET A 67 21.16 12.38 8.74
CA MET A 67 20.03 11.53 9.14
C MET A 67 18.77 11.85 8.35
N ALA A 68 18.45 13.14 8.18
CA ALA A 68 17.29 13.57 7.37
C ALA A 68 17.43 13.10 5.92
N LEU A 69 18.61 13.32 5.32
CA LEU A 69 18.92 12.86 3.97
C LEU A 69 18.84 11.32 3.84
N GLY A 70 19.38 10.61 4.83
CA GLY A 70 19.34 9.15 4.89
C GLY A 70 17.92 8.60 4.97
N LYS A 71 17.05 9.24 5.76
CA LYS A 71 15.63 8.91 5.85
C LYS A 71 14.94 9.12 4.50
N ALA A 72 15.09 10.29 3.88
CA ALA A 72 14.50 10.60 2.58
C ALA A 72 14.93 9.60 1.50
N SER A 73 16.24 9.32 1.41
CA SER A 73 16.80 8.37 0.44
C SER A 73 16.26 6.95 0.64
N THR A 74 16.20 6.48 1.89
CA THR A 74 15.73 5.13 2.20
C THR A 74 14.24 4.98 1.88
N SER A 75 13.40 5.94 2.30
CA SER A 75 11.97 5.91 2.02
C SER A 75 11.68 5.95 0.52
N LEU A 76 12.42 6.76 -0.26
CA LEU A 76 12.29 6.80 -1.72
C LEU A 76 12.65 5.46 -2.37
N LYS A 77 13.73 4.81 -1.93
CA LYS A 77 14.13 3.48 -2.43
C LYS A 77 13.04 2.45 -2.20
N VAL A 78 12.44 2.43 -1.01
CA VAL A 78 11.33 1.52 -0.69
C VAL A 78 10.13 1.80 -1.59
N LEU A 79 9.73 3.05 -1.75
CA LEU A 79 8.62 3.42 -2.63
C LEU A 79 8.86 3.02 -4.09
N ALA A 80 10.08 3.21 -4.59
CA ALA A 80 10.43 2.79 -5.95
C ALA A 80 10.30 1.26 -6.15
N GLN A 81 10.63 0.46 -5.12
CA GLN A 81 10.42 -0.99 -5.17
C GLN A 81 8.94 -1.35 -5.22
N VAL A 82 8.11 -0.68 -4.42
CA VAL A 82 6.65 -0.88 -4.43
C VAL A 82 6.07 -0.52 -5.79
N ARG A 83 6.46 0.63 -6.36
CA ARG A 83 6.08 1.05 -7.71
C ARG A 83 6.44 -0.02 -8.75
N ASN A 84 7.66 -0.53 -8.71
CA ASN A 84 8.10 -1.56 -9.66
C ASN A 84 7.27 -2.84 -9.52
N LYS A 85 6.97 -3.28 -8.28
CA LYS A 85 6.12 -4.44 -8.02
C LYS A 85 4.68 -4.25 -8.50
N ALA A 86 4.11 -3.06 -8.29
CA ALA A 86 2.78 -2.72 -8.79
C ALA A 86 2.72 -2.81 -10.33
N MET A 87 3.73 -2.25 -11.02
CA MET A 87 3.84 -2.34 -12.48
C MET A 87 4.02 -3.79 -12.95
N SER A 88 4.83 -4.60 -12.26
CA SER A 88 4.97 -6.02 -12.57
C SER A 88 3.66 -6.79 -12.41
N ALA A 89 2.91 -6.55 -11.32
CA ALA A 89 1.62 -7.19 -11.09
C ALA A 89 0.59 -6.82 -12.16
N TYR A 90 0.56 -5.54 -12.57
CA TYR A 90 -0.28 -5.09 -13.68
C TYR A 90 0.07 -5.82 -14.98
N ASN A 91 1.36 -5.87 -15.33
CA ASN A 91 1.82 -6.57 -16.53
C ASN A 91 1.51 -8.07 -16.51
N GLU A 92 1.57 -8.72 -15.35
CA GLU A 92 1.25 -10.15 -15.19
C GLU A 92 -0.24 -10.42 -15.45
N VAL A 93 -1.13 -9.60 -14.89
CA VAL A 93 -2.58 -9.70 -15.13
C VAL A 93 -2.90 -9.54 -16.62
N MET A 94 -2.24 -8.61 -17.31
CA MET A 94 -2.40 -8.45 -18.76
C MET A 94 -1.93 -9.67 -19.56
N ARG A 95 -0.86 -10.34 -19.12
CA ARG A 95 -0.33 -11.55 -19.77
C ARG A 95 -1.22 -12.78 -19.58
N MET A 96 -2.04 -12.83 -18.53
CA MET A 96 -3.00 -13.92 -18.31
C MET A 96 -4.24 -13.84 -19.22
N GLN A 97 -4.54 -12.68 -19.79
CA GLN A 97 -5.76 -12.44 -20.56
C GLN A 97 -5.60 -12.64 -22.08
N VAL A 98 -4.40 -12.97 -22.56
CA VAL A 98 -4.14 -13.34 -23.97
C VAL A 98 -4.21 -14.84 -24.19
#